data_AF-A0A108U8T8-F1
#
_entry.id   AF-A0A108U8T8-F1
#
_cell.length_a   1.000
_cell.length_b   1.000
_cell.length_c   1.000
_cell.angle_alpha   90.00
_cell.angle_beta   90.00
_cell.angle_gamma   90.00
#
_symmetry.space_group_name_H-M   'P 1'
#
loop_
_entity.id
_entity.type
_entity.pdbx_description
1 polymer ?
#
loop_
_entity_poly.entity_id
_entity_poly.type
_entity_poly.pdbx_seq_one_letter_code
_entity_poly.pdbx_strand_id
1 'polypeptide(L)'
;MIARGVPDELLYVPIVISMDPPDFQWSQAICISLASHPHVNVRGNAILGFGHLARTCRRIDAAAVVPLIAAALQDESAYVRGHADDAAGDLLHYLDVRVPGHES
;
A
#
# COMPACT_ATOMS: atom_id res chain seq x y z
N MET A 1 -12.45 -0.59 15.69
CA MET A 1 -11.76 -1.64 16.47
C MET A 1 -11.70 -2.89 15.62
N ILE A 2 -10.62 -3.10 14.84
CA ILE A 2 -10.40 -4.36 14.12
C ILE A 2 -9.78 -5.32 15.14
N ALA A 3 -10.63 -5.89 15.98
CA ALA A 3 -10.24 -6.85 17.01
C ALA A 3 -10.91 -8.18 16.70
N ARG A 4 -10.28 -8.94 15.79
CA ARG A 4 -10.32 -10.42 15.68
C ARG A 4 -9.42 -10.79 14.52
N GLY A 5 -8.17 -11.12 14.84
CA GLY A 5 -7.12 -11.47 13.88
C GLY A 5 -7.36 -12.83 13.23
N VAL A 6 -8.35 -12.91 12.34
CA VAL A 6 -8.37 -13.96 11.31
C VAL A 6 -7.68 -13.36 10.08
N PRO A 7 -6.50 -13.87 9.67
CA PRO A 7 -5.75 -13.33 8.54
C PRO A 7 -6.59 -13.13 7.26
N ASP A 8 -7.55 -14.02 7.04
CA ASP A 8 -8.45 -13.99 5.89
C ASP A 8 -9.37 -12.76 5.88
N GLU A 9 -9.80 -12.28 7.05
CA GLU A 9 -10.63 -11.07 7.16
C GLU A 9 -9.83 -9.80 6.85
N LEU A 10 -8.52 -9.80 7.11
CA LEU A 10 -7.64 -8.66 6.85
C LEU A 10 -7.03 -8.67 5.46
N LEU A 11 -7.01 -9.82 4.80
CA LEU A 11 -6.37 -10.03 3.51
C LEU A 11 -6.85 -9.02 2.45
N TYR A 12 -8.17 -8.89 2.30
CA TYR A 12 -8.77 -8.09 1.23
C TYR A 12 -9.12 -6.66 1.65
N VAL A 13 -9.13 -6.37 2.95
CA VAL A 13 -9.46 -5.05 3.49
C VAL A 13 -8.70 -3.92 2.78
N PRO A 14 -7.34 -3.92 2.71
CA PRO A 14 -6.62 -2.83 2.08
C PRO A 14 -6.89 -2.70 0.57
N ILE A 15 -7.22 -3.79 -0.13
CA ILE A 15 -7.56 -3.75 -1.56
C ILE A 15 -8.91 -3.06 -1.75
N VAL A 16 -9.93 -3.50 -1.02
CA VAL A 16 -11.30 -2.97 -1.17
C VAL A 16 -11.35 -1.47 -0.84
N ILE A 17 -10.80 -1.08 0.30
CA ILE A 17 -10.89 0.32 0.78
C ILE A 17 -10.00 1.29 -0.01
N SER A 18 -9.10 0.82 -0.87
CA SER A 18 -8.22 1.68 -1.66
C SER A 18 -8.68 1.85 -3.10
N MET A 19 -9.40 0.85 -3.66
CA MET A 19 -9.99 0.95 -5.01
C MET A 19 -11.25 1.81 -5.04
N ASP A 20 -12.05 1.80 -3.98
CA ASP A 20 -13.22 2.67 -3.79
C ASP A 20 -13.23 3.22 -2.36
N PRO A 21 -12.39 4.24 -2.08
CA PRO A 21 -12.15 4.69 -0.72
C PRO A 21 -13.37 5.45 -0.17
N PRO A 22 -13.98 4.97 0.93
CA PRO A 22 -15.09 5.69 1.57
C PRO A 22 -14.62 7.03 2.18
N ASP A 23 -13.38 7.04 2.67
CA ASP A 23 -12.66 8.23 3.11
C ASP A 23 -11.17 8.03 2.86
N PHE A 24 -10.53 9.01 2.22
CA PHE A 24 -9.12 8.92 1.84
C PHE A 24 -8.20 8.77 3.07
N GLN A 25 -8.39 9.59 4.11
CA GLN A 25 -7.48 9.63 5.25
C GLN A 25 -7.55 8.33 6.04
N TRP A 26 -8.77 7.83 6.25
CA TRP A 26 -9.02 6.56 6.90
C TRP A 26 -8.46 5.38 6.09
N SER A 27 -8.74 5.30 4.79
CA SER A 27 -8.23 4.23 3.93
C SER A 27 -6.71 4.19 3.90
N GLN A 28 -6.04 5.35 3.80
CA GLN A 28 -4.58 5.43 3.87
C GLN A 28 -4.06 4.98 5.24
N ALA A 29 -4.70 5.41 6.33
CA ALA A 29 -4.30 5.01 7.68
C ALA A 29 -4.38 3.49 7.90
N ILE A 30 -5.41 2.84 7.34
CA ILE A 30 -5.51 1.38 7.39
C ILE A 30 -4.38 0.73 6.59
N CYS A 31 -4.11 1.18 5.36
CA CYS A 31 -2.98 0.65 4.56
C CYS A 31 -1.64 0.84 5.28
N ILE A 32 -1.38 2.01 5.87
CA ILE A 32 -0.18 2.25 6.70
C ILE A 32 -0.10 1.26 7.86
N SER A 33 -1.19 1.04 8.58
CA SER A 33 -1.20 0.11 9.73
C SER A 33 -0.93 -1.35 9.35
N LEU A 34 -1.27 -1.75 8.12
CA LEU A 34 -1.14 -3.12 7.63
C LEU A 34 0.14 -3.35 6.81
N ALA A 35 0.84 -2.29 6.39
CA ALA A 35 2.04 -2.36 5.56
C ALA A 35 3.21 -3.15 6.21
N SER A 36 3.20 -3.34 7.53
CA SER A 36 4.18 -4.13 8.27
C SER A 36 3.61 -5.42 8.87
N HIS A 37 2.43 -5.85 8.43
CA HIS A 37 1.77 -7.03 8.97
C HIS A 37 2.59 -8.32 8.73
N PRO A 38 2.68 -9.24 9.71
CA PRO A 38 3.51 -10.45 9.59
C PRO A 38 3.08 -11.37 8.45
N HIS A 39 1.78 -11.39 8.12
CA HIS A 39 1.25 -12.15 6.99
C HIS A 39 1.59 -11.47 5.66
N VAL A 40 2.35 -12.18 4.81
CA VAL A 40 2.85 -11.73 3.50
C VAL A 40 1.78 -11.06 2.66
N ASN A 41 0.64 -11.73 2.50
CA ASN A 41 -0.41 -11.21 1.63
C ASN A 41 -1.09 -9.96 2.20
N VAL A 42 -1.19 -9.83 3.53
CA VAL A 42 -1.83 -8.66 4.17
C VAL A 42 -0.95 -7.43 3.94
N ARG A 43 0.35 -7.54 4.23
CA ARG A 43 1.27 -6.42 4.00
C ARG A 43 1.44 -6.09 2.52
N GLY A 44 1.55 -7.09 1.65
CA GLY A 44 1.64 -6.87 0.21
C GLY A 44 0.40 -6.14 -0.34
N ASN A 45 -0.80 -6.54 0.09
CA ASN A 45 -2.03 -5.86 -0.31
C ASN A 45 -2.14 -4.44 0.24
N ALA A 46 -1.64 -4.20 1.45
CA ALA A 46 -1.57 -2.87 2.03
C ALA A 46 -0.62 -1.93 1.25
N ILE A 47 0.54 -2.44 0.82
CA ILE A 47 1.47 -1.71 -0.05
C ILE A 47 0.83 -1.37 -1.39
N LEU A 48 0.18 -2.34 -2.05
CA LEU A 48 -0.53 -2.11 -3.31
C LEU A 48 -1.64 -1.04 -3.16
N GLY A 49 -2.30 -1.02 -2.00
CA GLY A 49 -3.33 -0.04 -1.69
C GLY A 49 -2.86 1.41 -1.82
N PHE A 50 -1.57 1.71 -1.65
CA PHE A 50 -1.04 3.06 -1.89
C PHE A 50 -1.10 3.47 -3.36
N GLY A 51 -0.79 2.55 -4.28
CA GLY A 51 -0.93 2.78 -5.73
C GLY A 51 -2.39 3.03 -6.11
N HIS A 52 -3.31 2.23 -5.56
CA HIS A 52 -4.74 2.44 -5.74
C HIS A 52 -5.19 3.83 -5.28
N LEU A 53 -4.80 4.29 -4.08
CA LEU A 53 -5.14 5.63 -3.59
C LEU A 53 -4.52 6.73 -4.45
N ALA A 54 -3.27 6.56 -4.91
CA ALA A 54 -2.65 7.49 -5.85
C ALA A 54 -3.46 7.61 -7.15
N ARG A 55 -3.93 6.47 -7.68
CA ARG A 55 -4.76 6.40 -8.89
C ARG A 55 -6.17 6.99 -8.69
N THR A 56 -6.87 6.61 -7.63
CA THR A 56 -8.30 6.90 -7.43
C THR A 56 -8.54 8.25 -6.75
N CYS A 57 -7.73 8.60 -5.75
CA CYS A 57 -7.87 9.84 -4.99
C CYS A 57 -6.99 10.98 -5.52
N ARG A 58 -6.01 10.67 -6.39
CA ARG A 58 -5.03 11.64 -6.88
C ARG A 58 -4.30 12.36 -5.73
N ARG A 59 -4.06 11.62 -4.65
CA ARG A 59 -3.48 12.14 -3.40
C ARG A 59 -2.80 11.02 -2.62
N ILE A 60 -1.72 11.36 -1.93
CA ILE A 60 -1.06 10.52 -0.93
C ILE A 60 -0.34 11.40 0.09
N ASP A 61 -0.16 10.94 1.32
CA ASP A 61 0.86 11.50 2.23
C ASP A 61 2.22 10.86 1.91
N ALA A 62 2.96 11.50 1.01
CA ALA A 62 4.22 10.96 0.51
C ALA A 62 5.27 10.79 1.62
N ALA A 63 5.28 11.66 2.64
CA ALA A 63 6.24 11.57 3.73
C ALA A 63 6.03 10.30 4.57
N ALA A 64 4.78 9.88 4.75
CA ALA A 64 4.44 8.65 5.45
C ALA A 64 4.60 7.40 4.58
N VAL A 65 4.24 7.49 3.28
CA VAL A 65 4.08 6.33 2.41
C VAL A 65 5.34 5.94 1.66
N VAL A 66 6.14 6.91 1.17
CA VAL A 66 7.34 6.61 0.38
C VAL A 66 8.34 5.70 1.12
N PRO A 67 8.64 5.92 2.41
CA PRO A 67 9.53 5.02 3.14
C PRO A 67 9.00 3.58 3.24
N LEU A 68 7.68 3.40 3.31
CA LEU A 68 7.05 2.08 3.40
C LEU A 68 7.16 1.32 2.08
N ILE A 69 6.91 2.00 0.95
CA ILE A 69 7.06 1.38 -0.38
C ILE A 69 8.54 1.08 -0.66
N ALA A 70 9.45 2.00 -0.34
CA ALA A 70 10.89 1.78 -0.50
C ALA A 70 11.40 0.58 0.31
N ALA A 71 10.91 0.40 1.55
CA ALA A 71 11.21 -0.78 2.34
C ALA A 71 10.60 -2.06 1.72
N ALA A 72 9.37 -1.99 1.22
CA ALA A 72 8.67 -3.12 0.60
C ALA A 72 9.31 -3.59 -0.72
N LEU A 73 9.97 -2.70 -1.47
CA LEU A 73 10.80 -3.07 -2.63
C LEU A 73 11.97 -4.00 -2.26
N GLN A 74 12.37 -4.01 -0.98
CA GLN A 74 13.42 -4.86 -0.43
C GLN A 74 12.88 -6.02 0.43
N ASP A 75 11.56 -6.23 0.47
CA ASP A 75 10.94 -7.32 1.27
C ASP A 75 11.45 -8.69 0.80
N GLU A 76 11.60 -9.64 1.72
CA GLU A 76 12.04 -11.01 1.41
C GLU A 76 11.08 -11.72 0.44
N SER A 77 9.78 -11.38 0.51
CA SER A 77 8.75 -11.94 -0.34
C SER A 77 8.70 -11.26 -1.72
N ALA A 78 8.83 -12.06 -2.78
CA ALA A 78 8.64 -11.60 -4.15
C ALA A 78 7.25 -11.01 -4.40
N TYR A 79 6.22 -11.51 -3.70
CA TYR A 79 4.86 -10.98 -3.78
C TYR A 79 4.78 -9.53 -3.30
N VAL A 80 5.42 -9.23 -2.17
CA VAL A 80 5.42 -7.89 -1.59
C VAL A 80 6.25 -6.95 -2.46
N ARG A 81 7.40 -7.40 -2.96
CA ARG A 81 8.22 -6.61 -3.89
C ARG A 81 7.47 -6.25 -5.18
N GLY A 82 6.74 -7.19 -5.78
CA GLY A 82 5.94 -6.93 -6.97
C GLY A 82 4.87 -5.85 -6.73
N HIS A 83 4.12 -5.97 -5.63
CA HIS A 83 3.14 -4.96 -5.25
C HIS A 83 3.76 -3.60 -4.90
N ALA A 84 4.97 -3.58 -4.34
CA ALA A 84 5.70 -2.36 -4.08
C ALA A 84 6.14 -1.68 -5.38
N ASP A 85 6.54 -2.46 -6.38
CA ASP A 85 6.89 -1.96 -7.71
C ASP A 85 5.67 -1.34 -8.41
N ASP A 86 4.53 -2.05 -8.41
CA ASP A 86 3.26 -1.54 -8.92
C ASP A 86 2.85 -0.23 -8.22
N ALA A 87 2.91 -0.20 -6.89
CA ALA A 87 2.57 1.00 -6.12
C ALA A 87 3.50 2.18 -6.39
N ALA A 88 4.81 1.93 -6.52
CA ALA A 88 5.79 2.96 -6.86
C ALA A 88 5.54 3.53 -8.27
N GLY A 89 5.24 2.66 -9.24
CA GLY A 89 4.86 3.05 -10.59
C GLY A 89 3.60 3.91 -10.62
N ASP A 90 2.56 3.53 -9.86
CA ASP A 90 1.33 4.30 -9.75
C ASP A 90 1.56 5.68 -9.09
N LEU A 91 2.38 5.75 -8.04
CA LEU A 91 2.74 7.03 -7.41
C LEU A 91 3.46 7.95 -8.40
N LEU A 92 4.40 7.41 -9.19
CA LEU A 92 5.11 8.18 -10.21
C LEU A 92 4.14 8.64 -11.31
N HIS A 93 3.37 7.71 -11.87
CA HIS A 93 2.51 7.98 -13.01
C HIS A 93 1.37 8.95 -12.68
N TYR A 94 0.74 8.80 -11.51
CA TYR A 94 -0.43 9.60 -11.15
C TYR A 94 -0.11 10.84 -10.30
N LEU A 95 1.01 10.87 -9.56
CA LEU A 95 1.32 11.98 -8.65
C LEU A 95 2.69 12.62 -8.88
N ASP A 96 3.50 12.11 -9.83
CA ASP A 96 4.90 12.50 -10.02
C ASP A 96 5.77 12.32 -8.76
N VAL A 97 5.37 11.38 -7.89
CA VAL A 97 6.10 11.05 -6.66
C VAL A 97 7.04 9.88 -6.94
N ARG A 98 8.34 10.11 -6.76
CA ARG A 98 9.37 9.07 -6.92
C ARG A 98 9.62 8.32 -5.63
N VAL A 99 9.70 6.99 -5.73
CA VAL A 99 10.08 6.10 -4.63
C VAL A 99 11.54 5.66 -4.82
N PRO A 100 12.43 5.85 -3.83
CA PRO A 100 13.79 5.33 -3.91
C PRO A 100 13.81 3.82 -4.09
N GLY A 101 14.64 3.33 -5.01
CA GLY A 101 14.79 1.90 -5.32
C GLY A 101 13.80 1.36 -6.36
N HIS A 102 12.84 2.17 -6.83
CA HIS A 102 12.04 1.83 -8.01
C HIS A 102 12.75 2.37 -9.25
N GLU A 103 13.08 1.48 -10.19
CA GLU A 103 13.71 1.82 -11.46
C GLU A 103 12.61 1.84 -12.53
N SER A 104 12.28 3.05 -13.02
CA SER A 104 11.30 3.27 -14.09
C SER A 104 11.90 3.13 -15.48
#